data_AF-A0A652K4E5-F1
#
_entry.id   AF-A0A652K4E5-F1
#
_cell.length_a   1.000
_cell.length_b   1.000
_cell.length_c   1.000
_cell.angle_alpha   90.00
_cell.angle_beta   90.00
_cell.angle_gamma   90.00
#
_symmetry.space_group_name_H-M   'P 1'
#
loop_
_entity.id
_entity.type
_entity.pdbx_description
1 polymer ?
#
loop_
_entity_poly.entity_id
_entity_poly.type
_entity_poly.pdbx_seq_one_letter_code
_entity_poly.pdbx_strand_id
1 'polypeptide(L)' 'RPRPHPLLVAASRKRFLGHVLTREGAAPPPARERDAATAAVSALAAHAGAWAVRVHEVRATADAVRVARAVEGAA' A
#
# COMPACT_ATOMS: atom_id res chain seq x y z
N ARG A 1 -20.47 4.12 23.14
CA ARG A 1 -19.46 4.59 22.17
C ARG A 1 -19.55 3.70 20.94
N PRO A 2 -19.86 4.21 19.73
CA PRO A 2 -19.91 3.36 18.54
C PRO A 2 -18.53 2.71 18.33
N ARG A 3 -18.52 1.44 17.90
CA ARG A 3 -17.27 0.78 17.49
C ARG A 3 -16.76 1.46 16.21
N PRO A 4 -15.44 1.64 16.05
CA PRO A 4 -14.90 2.19 14.81
C PRO A 4 -15.32 1.32 13.62
N HIS A 5 -15.67 1.96 12.50
CA HIS A 5 -15.99 1.25 11.27
C HIS A 5 -14.73 0.62 10.66
N PRO A 6 -14.83 -0.55 9.99
CA PRO A 6 -13.70 -1.14 9.28
C PRO A 6 -13.15 -0.19 8.20
N LEU A 7 -11.84 0.08 8.23
CA LEU A 7 -11.18 0.98 7.28
C LEU A 7 -10.64 0.20 6.05
N LEU A 8 -11.07 0.59 4.85
CA LEU A 8 -10.53 0.12 3.57
C LEU A 8 -9.58 1.18 2.98
N VAL A 9 -8.35 0.78 2.63
CA VAL A 9 -7.38 1.67 1.96
C VAL A 9 -7.23 1.30 0.48
N ALA A 10 -7.42 2.27 -0.41
CA ALA A 10 -7.36 2.07 -1.86
C ALA A 10 -6.34 3.02 -2.53
N ALA A 11 -5.05 2.77 -2.28
CA ALA A 11 -3.96 3.57 -2.85
C ALA A 11 -3.48 3.06 -4.23
N SER A 12 -3.89 1.85 -4.61
CA SER A 12 -3.35 1.12 -5.75
C SER A 12 -3.29 1.93 -7.04
N ARG A 13 -2.07 2.09 -7.56
CA ARG A 13 -1.73 2.82 -8.80
C ARG A 13 -2.17 4.30 -8.86
N LYS A 14 -2.59 4.89 -7.74
CA LYS A 14 -3.02 6.31 -7.71
C LYS A 14 -1.90 7.25 -8.14
N ARG A 15 -2.30 8.40 -8.70
CA ARG A 15 -1.38 9.42 -9.25
C ARG A 15 -0.33 9.91 -8.26
N PHE A 16 -0.69 10.05 -6.98
CA PHE A 16 0.25 10.50 -5.95
C PHE A 16 1.47 9.56 -5.82
N LEU A 17 1.30 8.25 -5.99
CA LEU A 17 2.43 7.31 -6.01
C LEU A 17 3.37 7.59 -7.19
N GLY A 18 2.82 8.00 -8.33
CA GLY A 18 3.62 8.46 -9.46
C GLY A 18 4.47 9.66 -9.07
N HIS A 19 3.87 10.68 -8.44
CA HIS A 19 4.60 11.86 -7.99
C HIS A 19 5.70 11.53 -6.97
N VAL A 20 5.46 10.61 -6.03
CA VAL A 20 6.46 10.16 -5.04
C VAL A 20 7.63 9.42 -5.71
N LEU A 21 7.37 8.69 -6.79
CA LEU A 21 8.39 7.89 -7.50
C LEU A 21 9.12 8.65 -8.61
N THR A 22 8.65 9.83 -9.00
CA THR A 22 9.29 10.66 -10.03
C THR A 22 10.70 11.03 -9.60
N ARG A 23 11.68 10.75 -10.45
CA ARG A 23 13.07 11.22 -10.27
C ARG A 23 13.24 12.59 -10.91
N GLU A 24 14.25 13.34 -10.46
CA GLU A 24 14.58 14.63 -11.04
C GLU A 24 14.82 14.52 -12.55
N GLY A 25 14.22 15.43 -13.32
CA GLY A 25 14.30 15.43 -14.79
C GLY A 25 13.51 14.32 -15.50
N ALA A 26 12.80 13.44 -14.79
CA ALA A 26 12.03 12.36 -15.38
C ALA A 26 10.51 12.62 -15.34
N ALA A 27 9.78 12.00 -16.28
CA ALA A 27 8.33 11.96 -16.21
C ALA A 27 7.86 10.99 -15.10
N PRO A 28 6.68 11.21 -14.49
CA PRO A 28 6.11 10.27 -13.52
C PRO A 28 5.90 8.88 -14.15
N PRO A 29 6.20 7.79 -13.43
CA PRO A 29 6.04 6.45 -13.98
C PRO A 29 4.56 6.14 -14.29
N PRO A 30 4.27 5.34 -15.33
CA PRO A 30 2.92 4.90 -15.66
C PRO A 30 2.29 4.11 -14.51
N ALA A 31 0.96 4.00 -14.51
CA ALA A 31 0.19 3.42 -13.41
C ALA A 31 0.66 2.00 -13.01
N ARG A 32 0.96 1.14 -13.99
CA ARG A 32 1.45 -0.24 -13.78
C ARG A 32 2.81 -0.32 -13.08
N GLU A 33 3.64 0.71 -13.18
CA GLU A 33 4.97 0.74 -12.55
C GLU A 33 4.92 1.22 -11.10
N ARG A 34 3.71 1.49 -10.57
CA ARG A 34 3.47 1.93 -9.19
C ARG A 34 3.07 0.78 -8.25
N ASP A 35 3.16 -0.47 -8.69
CA ASP A 35 2.73 -1.62 -7.91
C ASP A 35 3.66 -1.88 -6.71
N ALA A 36 4.96 -1.64 -6.84
CA ALA A 36 5.88 -1.69 -5.70
C ALA A 36 5.55 -0.64 -4.63
N ALA A 37 5.26 0.60 -5.04
CA ALA A 37 4.82 1.64 -4.10
C ALA A 37 3.43 1.36 -3.51
N THR A 38 2.55 0.71 -4.28
CA THR A 38 1.26 0.21 -3.76
C THR A 38 1.48 -0.82 -2.66
N ALA A 39 2.37 -1.79 -2.86
CA ALA A 39 2.71 -2.79 -1.86
C ALA A 39 3.28 -2.16 -0.59
N ALA A 40 4.15 -1.15 -0.71
CA ALA A 40 4.68 -0.39 0.43
C ALA A 40 3.56 0.32 1.22
N VAL A 41 2.64 1.02 0.54
CA VAL A 41 1.48 1.65 1.21
C VAL A 41 0.58 0.61 1.87
N SER A 42 0.39 -0.56 1.24
CA SER A 42 -0.42 -1.63 1.82
C SER A 42 0.23 -2.25 3.07
N ALA A 43 1.56 -2.40 3.11
CA ALA A 43 2.27 -2.82 4.31
C ALA A 43 2.08 -1.81 5.46
N LEU A 44 2.24 -0.52 5.19
CA LEU A 44 1.99 0.55 6.16
C LEU A 44 0.54 0.58 6.63
N ALA A 45 -0.42 0.42 5.73
CA ALA A 45 -1.84 0.39 6.07
C ALA A 45 -2.19 -0.81 6.96
N ALA A 46 -1.63 -1.99 6.66
CA ALA A 46 -1.82 -3.18 7.47
C ALA A 46 -1.23 -2.99 8.88
N HIS A 47 0.00 -2.49 8.98
CA HIS A 47 0.65 -2.18 10.25
C HIS A 47 -0.15 -1.14 11.07
N ALA A 48 -0.76 -0.15 10.41
CA ALA A 48 -1.62 0.84 11.05
C ALA A 48 -3.04 0.33 11.39
N GLY A 49 -3.34 -0.95 11.17
CA GLY A 49 -4.62 -1.55 11.56
C GLY A 49 -5.76 -1.38 10.55
N ALA A 50 -5.47 -1.11 9.27
CA ALA A 50 -6.50 -1.14 8.23
C ALA A 50 -7.15 -2.54 8.14
N TRP A 51 -8.47 -2.57 7.94
CA TRP A 51 -9.23 -3.81 7.80
C TRP A 51 -8.95 -4.49 6.45
N ALA A 52 -8.85 -3.70 5.39
CA ALA A 52 -8.56 -4.22 4.05
C ALA A 52 -7.81 -3.22 3.18
N VAL A 53 -7.19 -3.73 2.12
CA VAL A 53 -6.62 -2.95 1.03
C VAL A 53 -7.23 -3.39 -0.31
N ARG A 54 -7.50 -2.43 -1.20
CA ARG A 54 -7.97 -2.71 -2.57
C ARG A 54 -6.83 -2.49 -3.56
N VAL A 55 -6.40 -3.55 -4.24
CA VAL A 55 -5.21 -3.54 -5.11
C VAL A 55 -5.45 -4.13 -6.50
N HIS A 56 -4.52 -3.84 -7.42
CA HIS A 56 -4.49 -4.43 -8.76
C HIS A 56 -3.54 -5.63 -8.77
N GLU A 57 -2.32 -5.48 -8.24
CA GLU A 57 -1.37 -6.58 -8.05
C GLU A 57 -1.55 -7.28 -6.70
N VAL A 58 -2.31 -8.37 -6.71
CA VAL A 58 -2.71 -9.07 -5.47
C VAL A 58 -1.54 -9.79 -4.81
N ARG A 59 -0.74 -10.55 -5.57
CA ARG A 59 0.30 -11.43 -5.01
C ARG A 59 1.34 -10.64 -4.21
N ALA A 60 1.99 -9.66 -4.86
CA ALA A 60 3.01 -8.83 -4.23
C ALA A 60 2.46 -8.03 -3.03
N THR A 61 1.21 -7.53 -3.13
CA THR A 61 0.57 -6.82 -2.01
C THR A 61 0.32 -7.75 -0.83
N ALA A 62 -0.17 -8.97 -1.07
CA ALA A 62 -0.43 -9.94 -0.02
C ALA A 62 0.85 -10.32 0.72
N ASP A 63 1.96 -10.48 0.00
CA ASP A 63 3.27 -10.74 0.60
C ASP A 63 3.74 -9.57 1.48
N ALA A 64 3.61 -8.33 1.00
CA ALA A 64 3.95 -7.14 1.78
C ALA A 64 3.11 -7.02 3.08
N VAL A 65 1.81 -7.37 3.02
CA VAL A 65 0.94 -7.41 4.20
C VAL A 65 1.37 -8.51 5.18
N ARG A 66 1.72 -9.72 4.70
CA ARG A 66 2.22 -10.81 5.56
C ARG A 66 3.51 -10.40 6.28
N VAL A 67 4.43 -9.75 5.57
CA VAL A 67 5.67 -9.23 6.15
C VAL A 67 5.37 -8.19 7.23
N ALA A 68 4.49 -7.22 6.96
CA ALA A 68 4.12 -6.21 7.94
C ALA A 68 3.56 -6.81 9.24
N ARG A 69 2.72 -7.86 9.13
CA ARG A 69 2.18 -8.58 10.29
C ARG A 69 3.22 -9.39 11.04
N ALA A 70 4.16 -10.01 10.33
CA ALA A 70 5.26 -10.76 10.96
C ALA A 70 6.17 -9.83 11.78
N VAL A 71 6.46 -8.63 11.27
CA VAL A 71 7.23 -7.61 12.00
C VAL A 71 6.49 -7.11 13.23
N GLU A 72 5.18 -6.82 13.11
CA GLU A 72 4.34 -6.41 14.24
C GLU A 72 4.31 -7.46 15.36
N GLY A 73 4.26 -8.75 15.03
CA GLY A 73 4.27 -9.83 16.02
C GLY A 73 5.65 -10.15 16.61
N ALA A 74 6.73 -9.60 16.07
CA ALA A 74 8.09 -9.80 16.57
C ALA A 74 8.56 -8.69 17.54
N ALA A 75 7.86 -7.55 17.56
CA ALA A 75 8.12 -6.40 18.44
C ALA A 75 7.39 -6.55 19.80
#